data_AF-A0A2E4W4T7-F1
#
_entry.id   AF-A0A2E4W4T7-F1
#
_cell.length_a   1.000
_cell.length_b   1.000
_cell.length_c   1.000
_cell.angle_alpha   90.00
_cell.angle_beta   90.00
_cell.angle_gamma   90.00
#
_symmetry.space_group_name_H-M   'P 1'
#
loop_
_entity.id
_entity.type
_entity.pdbx_description
1 polymer ?
#
loop_
_entity_poly.entity_id
_entity_poly.type
_entity_poly.pdbx_seq_one_letter_code
_entity_poly.pdbx_strand_id
1 'polypeptide(L)'
;MKIHWSNGQVANIELIKNEFVEYWHSIAVTLEAANKRIDTWHWHEIPAKDTEFEKVINDLSIRSQQIINFNNNVDELADKFDIHFPGKMYEDQPQIFLNKIHHFITHGSFTQKWWDLPNANIDNMIKAKYTHWKEYDADLDHGTPDLSYIGKDVIEINRIMFEMNCEIHEYENTIVTPRKEELLDWGFEQKDGTHVIQRWRNADFSSRMFDTYPIENNYRKYCTFDTEPDLWLPFSVLGKEYITCWLDTDNPLPFDITNIDQYGHMGFEWQPNSFTTRVLGHSHFKKYLEDHKVPHEEFIIGKIPLGYCTNKKDLDLDELMKSVVVHIDGISTFPVNVI
;
A
#
# COMPACT_ATOMS: atom_id res chain seq x y z
N MET A 1 -9.63 19.25 9.76
CA MET A 1 -10.51 18.16 9.28
C MET A 1 -11.14 17.48 10.49
N LYS A 2 -12.30 16.84 10.38
CA LYS A 2 -12.86 15.96 11.43
C LYS A 2 -13.31 14.64 10.85
N ILE A 3 -12.97 13.52 11.48
CA ILE A 3 -13.38 12.18 11.05
C ILE A 3 -14.46 11.70 12.00
N HIS A 4 -15.63 11.37 11.45
CA HIS A 4 -16.77 10.85 12.20
C HIS A 4 -16.85 9.34 12.05
N TRP A 5 -17.08 8.66 13.16
CA TRP A 5 -17.05 7.21 13.24
C TRP A 5 -18.43 6.64 13.59
N SER A 6 -18.69 5.40 13.19
CA SER A 6 -19.98 4.73 13.40
C SER A 6 -20.38 4.55 14.87
N ASN A 7 -19.41 4.55 15.79
CA ASN A 7 -19.66 4.52 17.23
C ASN A 7 -20.02 5.90 17.82
N GLY A 8 -20.14 6.94 16.99
CA GLY A 8 -20.51 8.29 17.40
C GLY A 8 -19.34 9.15 17.88
N GLN A 9 -18.11 8.61 17.91
CA GLN A 9 -16.91 9.39 18.23
C GLN A 9 -16.48 10.27 17.05
N VAL A 10 -15.81 11.38 17.34
CA VAL A 10 -15.32 12.34 16.33
C VAL A 10 -13.86 12.69 16.63
N ALA A 11 -12.97 12.36 15.70
CA ALA A 11 -11.56 12.73 15.76
C ALA A 11 -11.34 14.09 15.08
N ASN A 12 -10.79 15.06 15.81
CA ASN A 12 -10.41 16.37 15.29
C ASN A 12 -8.97 16.32 14.78
N ILE A 13 -8.78 16.60 13.50
CA ILE A 13 -7.47 16.54 12.84
C ILE A 13 -6.98 17.92 12.44
N GLU A 14 -5.82 18.27 12.96
CA GLU A 14 -4.99 19.36 12.45
C GLU A 14 -4.09 18.82 11.34
N LEU A 15 -4.33 19.27 10.10
CA LEU A 15 -3.53 18.86 8.94
C LEU A 15 -2.18 19.59 8.94
N ILE A 16 -1.13 18.87 8.55
CA ILE A 16 0.20 19.46 8.39
C ILE A 16 0.18 20.44 7.21
N LYS A 17 0.82 21.60 7.38
CA LYS A 17 0.90 22.64 6.34
C LYS A 17 2.13 22.43 5.47
N ASN A 18 1.94 21.75 4.34
CA ASN A 18 2.95 21.61 3.28
C ASN A 18 2.27 21.35 1.92
N GLU A 19 3.03 21.46 0.83
CA GLU A 19 2.51 21.33 -0.54
C GLU A 19 1.91 19.93 -0.82
N PHE A 20 2.43 18.87 -0.20
CA PHE A 20 1.92 17.52 -0.41
C PHE A 20 0.55 17.33 0.25
N VAL A 21 0.39 17.78 1.49
CA VAL A 21 -0.88 17.68 2.21
C VAL A 21 -1.93 18.59 1.56
N GLU A 22 -1.53 19.75 1.01
CA GLU A 22 -2.42 20.59 0.20
C GLU A 22 -2.87 19.87 -1.08
N TYR A 23 -1.94 19.23 -1.80
CA TYR A 23 -2.24 18.42 -2.99
C TYR A 23 -3.20 17.27 -2.66
N TRP A 24 -2.85 16.44 -1.68
CA TRP A 24 -3.67 15.33 -1.18
C TRP A 24 -5.07 15.80 -0.75
N HIS A 25 -5.14 16.88 0.04
CA HIS A 25 -6.40 17.42 0.56
C HIS A 25 -7.29 17.93 -0.57
N SER A 26 -6.73 18.59 -1.58
CA SER A 26 -7.49 19.08 -2.73
C SER A 26 -8.24 17.97 -3.47
N ILE A 27 -7.65 16.78 -3.54
CA ILE A 27 -8.26 15.62 -4.19
C ILE A 27 -9.27 14.94 -3.25
N ALA A 28 -8.86 14.67 -2.00
CA ALA A 28 -9.73 14.04 -1.01
C ALA A 28 -11.04 14.84 -0.80
N VAL A 29 -10.96 16.18 -0.82
CA VAL A 29 -12.08 17.14 -0.84
C VAL A 29 -13.08 16.86 -1.93
N THR A 30 -12.61 16.80 -3.16
CA THR A 30 -13.49 16.60 -4.31
C THR A 30 -14.14 15.21 -4.27
N LEU A 31 -13.39 14.18 -3.88
CA LEU A 31 -13.90 12.81 -3.84
C LEU A 31 -14.91 12.60 -2.72
N GLU A 32 -14.62 13.03 -1.50
CA GLU A 32 -15.57 12.92 -0.38
C GLU A 32 -16.88 13.68 -0.69
N ALA A 33 -16.80 14.90 -1.25
CA ALA A 33 -17.97 15.67 -1.64
C ALA A 33 -18.82 14.99 -2.73
N ALA A 34 -18.18 14.19 -3.59
CA ALA A 34 -18.84 13.37 -4.59
C ALA A 34 -19.30 11.98 -4.07
N ASN A 35 -19.23 11.75 -2.75
CA ASN A 35 -19.58 10.49 -2.10
C ASN A 35 -18.83 9.27 -2.68
N LYS A 36 -17.55 9.47 -2.97
CA LYS A 36 -16.66 8.50 -3.60
C LYS A 36 -15.88 7.63 -2.61
N ARG A 37 -16.20 7.75 -1.32
CA ARG A 37 -15.57 6.97 -0.26
C ARG A 37 -15.89 5.48 -0.46
N ILE A 38 -14.88 4.62 -0.32
CA ILE A 38 -15.07 3.17 -0.32
C ILE A 38 -15.14 2.62 1.11
N ASP A 39 -15.41 1.33 1.26
CA ASP A 39 -15.50 0.70 2.57
C ASP A 39 -14.21 0.89 3.39
N THR A 40 -14.39 1.13 4.69
CA THR A 40 -13.29 1.28 5.63
C THR A 40 -12.55 -0.05 5.79
N TRP A 41 -11.24 -0.03 5.62
CA TRP A 41 -10.41 -1.22 5.78
C TRP A 41 -9.80 -1.25 7.18
N HIS A 42 -10.09 -2.31 7.92
CA HIS A 42 -9.45 -2.63 9.19
C HIS A 42 -8.25 -3.51 8.93
N TRP A 43 -7.07 -3.03 9.31
CA TRP A 43 -5.83 -3.76 9.12
C TRP A 43 -5.24 -4.19 10.46
N HIS A 44 -4.72 -5.41 10.51
CA HIS A 44 -4.14 -6.02 11.71
C HIS A 44 -2.81 -6.71 11.37
N GLU A 45 -1.69 -6.06 11.70
CA GLU A 45 -0.36 -6.59 11.38
C GLU A 45 0.11 -7.70 12.31
N ILE A 46 -0.34 -7.68 13.57
CA ILE A 46 0.04 -8.67 14.58
C ILE A 46 -1.15 -9.64 14.76
N PRO A 47 -1.01 -10.91 14.35
CA PRO A 47 -2.09 -11.88 14.46
C PRO A 47 -2.42 -12.17 15.92
N ALA A 48 -3.71 -12.31 16.21
CA ALA A 48 -4.18 -12.84 17.48
C ALA A 48 -3.68 -14.28 17.67
N LYS A 49 -3.09 -14.58 18.84
CA LYS A 49 -2.56 -15.91 19.20
C LYS A 49 -3.64 -17.00 19.24
N ASP A 50 -4.87 -16.61 19.52
CA ASP A 50 -6.03 -17.48 19.46
C ASP A 50 -6.67 -17.34 18.08
N THR A 51 -6.22 -18.15 17.12
CA THR A 51 -6.95 -18.32 15.85
C THR A 51 -8.22 -19.09 16.15
N GLU A 52 -9.31 -18.38 16.41
CA GLU A 52 -10.64 -18.97 16.47
C GLU A 52 -10.92 -19.74 15.17
N PHE A 53 -11.58 -20.89 15.26
CA PHE A 53 -11.91 -21.73 14.11
C PHE A 53 -12.63 -20.96 13.01
N GLU A 54 -13.48 -19.99 13.39
CA GLU A 54 -14.18 -19.10 12.47
C GLU A 54 -13.23 -18.20 11.67
N LYS A 55 -12.15 -17.71 12.29
CA LYS A 55 -11.11 -16.94 11.61
C LYS A 55 -10.39 -17.80 10.56
N VAL A 56 -10.06 -19.04 10.90
CA VAL A 56 -9.41 -19.97 9.96
C VAL A 56 -10.32 -20.24 8.75
N ILE A 57 -11.61 -20.46 8.97
CA ILE A 57 -12.57 -20.63 7.87
C ILE A 57 -12.66 -19.38 7.02
N ASN A 58 -12.73 -18.20 7.65
CA ASN A 58 -12.79 -16.93 6.94
C ASN A 58 -11.54 -16.70 6.08
N ASP A 59 -10.35 -16.92 6.64
CA ASP A 59 -9.07 -16.81 5.93
C ASP A 59 -9.01 -17.76 4.73
N LEU A 60 -9.45 -19.02 4.90
CA LEU A 60 -9.55 -19.97 3.79
C LEU A 60 -10.52 -19.50 2.71
N SER A 61 -11.68 -18.96 3.10
CA SER A 61 -12.67 -18.42 2.16
C SER A 61 -12.12 -17.24 1.37
N ILE A 62 -11.38 -16.33 2.03
CA ILE A 62 -10.71 -15.20 1.38
C ILE A 62 -9.71 -15.74 0.35
N ARG A 63 -8.81 -16.65 0.75
CA ARG A 63 -7.81 -17.24 -0.15
C ARG A 63 -8.45 -17.86 -1.38
N SER A 64 -9.47 -18.70 -1.21
CA SER A 64 -10.19 -19.33 -2.34
C SER A 64 -10.80 -18.29 -3.27
N GLN A 65 -11.41 -17.23 -2.74
CA GLN A 65 -12.01 -16.18 -3.57
C GLN A 65 -10.95 -15.39 -4.34
N GLN A 66 -9.83 -15.04 -3.70
CA GLN A 66 -8.76 -14.28 -4.37
C GLN A 66 -8.04 -15.11 -5.43
N ILE A 67 -7.84 -16.42 -5.21
CA ILE A 67 -7.32 -17.33 -6.24
C ILE A 67 -8.20 -17.28 -7.50
N ILE A 68 -9.53 -17.35 -7.34
CA ILE A 68 -10.47 -17.32 -8.46
C ILE A 68 -10.39 -15.98 -9.19
N ASN A 69 -10.47 -14.87 -8.45
CA ASN A 69 -10.41 -13.52 -9.02
C ASN A 69 -9.11 -13.29 -9.81
N PHE A 70 -7.97 -13.57 -9.18
CA PHE A 70 -6.65 -13.42 -9.79
C PHE A 70 -6.52 -14.25 -11.08
N ASN A 71 -6.94 -15.52 -11.03
CA ASN A 71 -6.80 -16.41 -12.19
C ASN A 71 -7.73 -16.02 -13.34
N ASN A 72 -8.91 -15.47 -13.04
CA ASN A 72 -9.79 -14.89 -14.06
C ASN A 72 -9.15 -13.66 -14.70
N ASN A 73 -8.48 -12.81 -13.92
CA ASN A 73 -7.74 -11.64 -14.42
C ASN A 73 -6.56 -12.05 -15.30
N VAL A 74 -5.84 -13.13 -14.95
CA VAL A 74 -4.80 -13.73 -15.82
C VAL A 74 -5.38 -14.19 -17.16
N ASP A 75 -6.53 -14.87 -17.13
CA ASP A 75 -7.19 -15.33 -18.36
C ASP A 75 -7.71 -14.15 -19.18
N GLU A 76 -8.21 -13.09 -18.53
CA GLU A 76 -8.66 -11.86 -19.18
C GLU A 76 -7.52 -11.14 -19.93
N LEU A 77 -6.31 -11.06 -19.34
CA LEU A 77 -5.13 -10.50 -20.00
C LEU A 77 -4.76 -11.28 -21.26
N ALA A 78 -4.82 -12.61 -21.20
CA ALA A 78 -4.52 -13.45 -22.35
C ALA A 78 -5.58 -13.28 -23.44
N ASP A 79 -6.86 -13.35 -23.09
CA ASP A 79 -7.97 -13.36 -24.04
C ASP A 79 -8.19 -12.00 -24.73
N LYS A 80 -8.10 -10.90 -23.98
CA LYS A 80 -8.35 -9.55 -24.50
C LYS A 80 -7.12 -8.91 -25.14
N PHE A 81 -5.94 -9.23 -24.64
CA PHE A 81 -4.71 -8.48 -24.95
C PHE A 81 -3.56 -9.34 -25.45
N ASP A 82 -3.69 -10.67 -25.54
CA ASP A 82 -2.57 -11.56 -25.92
C ASP A 82 -1.35 -11.31 -25.02
N ILE A 83 -1.60 -11.15 -23.71
CA ILE A 83 -0.60 -10.97 -22.67
C ILE A 83 -0.65 -12.19 -21.76
N HIS A 84 0.35 -13.07 -21.90
CA HIS A 84 0.43 -14.30 -21.11
C HIS A 84 1.21 -14.08 -19.82
N PHE A 85 0.49 -13.86 -18.72
CA PHE A 85 1.09 -13.70 -17.40
C PHE A 85 1.76 -15.02 -16.93
N PRO A 86 2.99 -15.00 -16.38
CA PRO A 86 3.80 -16.19 -16.13
C PRO A 86 3.47 -16.89 -14.80
N GLY A 87 2.21 -16.89 -14.38
CA GLY A 87 1.79 -17.49 -13.13
C GLY A 87 0.27 -17.55 -12.94
N LYS A 88 -0.17 -18.41 -12.02
CA LYS A 88 -1.53 -18.42 -11.48
C LYS A 88 -1.45 -18.62 -9.97
N MET A 89 -2.49 -18.20 -9.26
CA MET A 89 -2.64 -18.49 -7.84
C MET A 89 -3.23 -19.88 -7.61
N TYR A 90 -2.85 -20.52 -6.51
CA TYR A 90 -3.31 -21.86 -6.12
C TYR A 90 -3.52 -21.95 -4.60
N GLU A 91 -4.21 -23.00 -4.16
CA GLU A 91 -4.33 -23.32 -2.74
C GLU A 91 -2.96 -23.61 -2.12
N ASP A 92 -2.79 -23.25 -0.85
CA ASP A 92 -1.57 -23.46 -0.05
C ASP A 92 -0.27 -22.90 -0.68
N GLN A 93 -0.40 -21.77 -1.38
CA GLN A 93 0.74 -21.12 -2.02
C GLN A 93 1.72 -20.56 -0.98
N PRO A 94 3.03 -20.82 -1.11
CA PRO A 94 4.01 -20.24 -0.20
C PRO A 94 4.17 -18.74 -0.47
N GLN A 95 4.43 -17.97 0.59
CA GLN A 95 4.69 -16.53 0.53
C GLN A 95 5.74 -16.15 -0.53
N ILE A 96 6.79 -16.95 -0.69
CA ILE A 96 7.84 -16.73 -1.70
C ILE A 96 7.28 -16.72 -3.13
N PHE A 97 6.26 -17.54 -3.41
CA PHE A 97 5.62 -17.54 -4.73
C PHE A 97 4.73 -16.30 -4.91
N LEU A 98 3.99 -15.90 -3.88
CA LEU A 98 3.17 -14.68 -3.90
C LEU A 98 4.03 -13.44 -4.17
N ASN A 99 5.15 -13.31 -3.46
CA ASN A 99 6.14 -12.26 -3.71
C ASN A 99 6.62 -12.27 -5.16
N LYS A 100 6.89 -13.45 -5.74
CA LYS A 100 7.33 -13.57 -7.13
C LYS A 100 6.28 -13.10 -8.15
N ILE A 101 5.02 -13.51 -8.01
CA ILE A 101 3.96 -13.06 -8.93
C ILE A 101 3.60 -11.58 -8.70
N HIS A 102 3.75 -11.07 -7.47
CA HIS A 102 3.65 -9.65 -7.16
C HIS A 102 4.72 -8.85 -7.91
N HIS A 103 5.99 -9.28 -7.84
CA HIS A 103 7.07 -8.67 -8.63
C HIS A 103 6.78 -8.70 -10.13
N PHE A 104 6.19 -9.79 -10.63
CA PHE A 104 5.79 -9.85 -12.03
C PHE A 104 4.77 -8.80 -12.43
N ILE A 105 3.79 -8.56 -11.56
CA ILE A 105 2.77 -7.55 -11.81
C ILE A 105 3.39 -6.16 -11.88
N THR A 106 4.20 -5.84 -10.90
CA THR A 106 4.75 -4.49 -10.73
C THR A 106 5.83 -4.17 -11.75
N HIS A 107 6.72 -5.13 -12.05
CA HIS A 107 7.70 -5.02 -13.15
C HIS A 107 7.01 -4.97 -14.52
N GLY A 108 5.98 -5.80 -14.72
CA GLY A 108 5.18 -5.80 -15.95
C GLY A 108 4.50 -4.46 -16.20
N SER A 109 3.89 -3.88 -15.17
CA SER A 109 3.26 -2.55 -15.26
C SER A 109 4.27 -1.42 -15.45
N PHE A 110 5.44 -1.49 -14.80
CA PHE A 110 6.49 -0.49 -14.93
C PHE A 110 7.17 -0.53 -16.30
N THR A 111 7.64 -1.71 -16.71
CA THR A 111 8.41 -1.88 -17.95
C THR A 111 7.54 -1.99 -19.20
N GLN A 112 6.32 -2.49 -19.06
CA GLN A 112 5.37 -2.79 -20.15
C GLN A 112 5.90 -3.79 -21.20
N LYS A 113 7.02 -4.45 -20.87
CA LYS A 113 7.81 -5.27 -21.79
C LYS A 113 8.33 -6.55 -21.16
N TRP A 114 8.64 -6.54 -19.87
CA TRP A 114 9.20 -7.70 -19.15
C TRP A 114 8.44 -7.99 -17.88
N TRP A 115 8.29 -9.28 -17.57
CA TRP A 115 7.70 -9.69 -16.31
C TRP A 115 8.68 -9.58 -15.17
N ASP A 116 9.98 -9.68 -15.42
CA ASP A 116 10.99 -9.61 -14.37
C ASP A 116 11.99 -8.48 -14.66
N LEU A 117 12.87 -8.19 -13.70
CA LEU A 117 14.04 -7.33 -13.87
C LEU A 117 15.34 -8.16 -13.99
N PRO A 118 15.52 -9.00 -15.04
CA PRO A 118 16.77 -9.74 -15.20
C PRO A 118 17.97 -8.81 -15.40
N ASN A 119 19.12 -9.12 -14.78
CA ASN A 119 20.38 -8.38 -14.92
C ASN A 119 20.47 -6.99 -14.25
N ALA A 120 19.45 -6.54 -13.52
CA ALA A 120 19.63 -5.41 -12.60
C ALA A 120 20.64 -5.82 -11.50
N ASN A 121 21.88 -5.32 -11.61
CA ASN A 121 22.87 -5.62 -10.58
C ASN A 121 22.50 -4.91 -9.26
N ILE A 122 23.00 -5.42 -8.14
CA ILE A 122 22.64 -4.91 -6.81
C ILE A 122 22.95 -3.42 -6.64
N ASP A 123 24.05 -2.94 -7.22
CA ASP A 123 24.44 -1.53 -7.11
C ASP A 123 23.48 -0.61 -7.89
N ASN A 124 23.00 -1.06 -9.06
CA ASN A 124 21.96 -0.37 -9.84
C ASN A 124 20.64 -0.32 -9.06
N MET A 125 20.22 -1.43 -8.44
CA MET A 125 18.99 -1.47 -7.64
C MET A 125 19.08 -0.52 -6.44
N ILE A 126 20.21 -0.53 -5.73
CA ILE A 126 20.44 0.39 -4.59
C ILE A 126 20.42 1.84 -5.05
N LYS A 127 21.11 2.17 -6.15
CA LYS A 127 21.11 3.53 -6.72
C LYS A 127 19.68 3.95 -7.10
N ALA A 128 18.92 3.05 -7.69
CA ALA A 128 17.53 3.30 -8.09
C ALA A 128 16.61 3.61 -6.91
N LYS A 129 16.86 3.05 -5.71
CA LYS A 129 16.08 3.40 -4.50
C LYS A 129 16.14 4.89 -4.14
N TYR A 130 17.28 5.55 -4.38
CA TYR A 130 17.43 7.00 -4.17
C TYR A 130 16.63 7.84 -5.17
N THR A 131 16.46 7.34 -6.39
CA THR A 131 15.88 8.09 -7.50
C THR A 131 14.46 7.64 -7.84
N HIS A 132 13.88 6.74 -7.04
CA HIS A 132 12.58 6.13 -7.31
C HIS A 132 12.52 5.47 -8.68
N TRP A 133 13.58 4.72 -9.03
CA TRP A 133 13.70 4.02 -10.31
C TRP A 133 13.65 4.90 -11.57
N LYS A 134 13.58 6.23 -11.44
CA LYS A 134 13.59 7.16 -12.59
C LYS A 134 14.86 7.09 -13.44
N GLU A 135 15.98 6.71 -12.83
CA GLU A 135 17.27 6.55 -13.52
C GLU A 135 17.51 5.10 -13.99
N TYR A 136 16.56 4.19 -13.79
CA TYR A 136 16.68 2.81 -14.23
C TYR A 136 16.20 2.69 -15.69
N ASP A 137 17.12 2.36 -16.59
CA ASP A 137 16.82 2.14 -18.00
C ASP A 137 16.62 0.64 -18.27
N ALA A 138 15.36 0.22 -18.23
CA ALA A 138 14.97 -1.15 -18.49
C ALA A 138 15.40 -1.63 -19.89
N ASP A 139 15.42 -0.75 -20.90
CA ASP A 139 15.74 -1.15 -22.28
C ASP A 139 17.24 -1.43 -22.48
N LEU A 140 18.11 -0.84 -21.65
CA LEU A 140 19.56 -1.10 -21.69
C LEU A 140 19.95 -2.37 -20.93
N ASP A 141 19.20 -2.73 -19.90
CA ASP A 141 19.52 -3.84 -19.00
C ASP A 141 18.80 -5.16 -19.39
N HIS A 142 17.73 -5.09 -20.20
CA HIS A 142 16.92 -6.25 -20.62
C HIS A 142 17.08 -6.62 -22.09
N GLY A 143 16.90 -7.93 -22.37
CA GLY A 143 16.97 -8.52 -23.70
C GLY A 143 15.65 -8.43 -24.47
N THR A 144 15.23 -9.52 -25.10
CA THR A 144 13.94 -9.58 -25.82
C THR A 144 12.75 -9.41 -24.85
N PRO A 145 11.72 -8.60 -25.19
CA PRO A 145 10.50 -8.46 -24.38
C PRO A 145 9.73 -9.78 -24.15
N ASP A 146 9.19 -9.97 -22.95
CA ASP A 146 8.27 -11.06 -22.59
C ASP A 146 6.81 -10.72 -22.94
N LEU A 147 6.48 -9.42 -22.96
CA LEU A 147 5.16 -8.89 -23.27
C LEU A 147 5.26 -7.60 -24.09
N SER A 148 4.13 -7.10 -24.57
CA SER A 148 4.07 -5.82 -25.27
C SER A 148 2.71 -5.18 -25.11
N TYR A 149 2.71 -3.92 -24.69
CA TYR A 149 1.50 -3.08 -24.61
C TYR A 149 1.23 -2.33 -25.93
N ILE A 150 2.10 -2.47 -26.94
CA ILE A 150 1.99 -1.71 -28.20
C ILE A 150 0.65 -2.01 -28.88
N GLY A 151 -0.12 -0.94 -29.15
CA GLY A 151 -1.41 -1.02 -29.84
C GLY A 151 -2.55 -1.57 -28.98
N LYS A 152 -2.37 -1.68 -27.66
CA LYS A 152 -3.37 -2.21 -26.71
C LYS A 152 -3.86 -1.11 -25.78
N ASP A 153 -4.96 -1.38 -25.07
CA ASP A 153 -5.52 -0.46 -24.08
C ASP A 153 -4.70 -0.52 -22.78
N VAL A 154 -3.72 0.37 -22.66
CA VAL A 154 -2.81 0.43 -21.51
C VAL A 154 -3.55 0.71 -20.19
N ILE A 155 -4.62 1.50 -20.24
CA ILE A 155 -5.39 1.85 -19.04
C ILE A 155 -6.08 0.59 -18.52
N GLU A 156 -6.73 -0.15 -19.41
CA GLU A 156 -7.43 -1.39 -19.04
C GLU A 156 -6.46 -2.51 -18.63
N ILE A 157 -5.31 -2.65 -19.29
CA ILE A 157 -4.29 -3.61 -18.86
C ILE A 157 -3.81 -3.27 -17.44
N ASN A 158 -3.45 -2.01 -17.17
CA ASN A 158 -3.00 -1.60 -15.85
C ASN A 158 -4.10 -1.75 -14.78
N ARG A 159 -5.38 -1.60 -15.14
CA ARG A 159 -6.49 -1.94 -14.25
C ARG A 159 -6.46 -3.41 -13.84
N ILE A 160 -6.34 -4.33 -14.82
CA ILE A 160 -6.32 -5.77 -14.53
C ILE A 160 -5.09 -6.14 -13.69
N MET A 161 -3.91 -5.63 -14.05
CA MET A 161 -2.67 -5.84 -13.27
C MET A 161 -2.82 -5.33 -11.83
N PHE A 162 -3.48 -4.20 -11.64
CA PHE A 162 -3.74 -3.65 -10.33
C PHE A 162 -4.72 -4.50 -9.51
N GLU A 163 -5.81 -4.99 -10.12
CA GLU A 163 -6.73 -5.90 -9.44
C GLU A 163 -6.00 -7.17 -8.97
N MET A 164 -5.18 -7.75 -9.85
CA MET A 164 -4.28 -8.87 -9.52
C MET A 164 -3.38 -8.54 -8.33
N ASN A 165 -2.87 -7.31 -8.23
CA ASN A 165 -2.06 -6.87 -7.09
C ASN A 165 -2.87 -6.88 -5.77
N CYS A 166 -4.09 -6.34 -5.79
CA CYS A 166 -4.99 -6.37 -4.64
C CYS A 166 -5.32 -7.80 -4.21
N GLU A 167 -5.58 -8.69 -5.16
CA GLU A 167 -5.91 -10.09 -4.88
C GLU A 167 -4.75 -10.82 -4.20
N ILE A 168 -3.50 -10.51 -4.57
CA ILE A 168 -2.31 -11.01 -3.86
C ILE A 168 -2.29 -10.47 -2.43
N HIS A 169 -2.39 -9.15 -2.22
CA HIS A 169 -2.31 -8.58 -0.88
C HIS A 169 -3.41 -9.07 0.06
N GLU A 170 -4.64 -9.21 -0.44
CA GLU A 170 -5.74 -9.79 0.32
C GLU A 170 -5.48 -11.26 0.71
N TYR A 171 -4.79 -12.01 -0.15
CA TYR A 171 -4.33 -13.36 0.19
C TYR A 171 -3.21 -13.31 1.24
N GLU A 172 -2.17 -12.49 1.04
CA GLU A 172 -1.01 -12.35 1.95
C GLU A 172 -1.44 -11.98 3.38
N ASN A 173 -2.49 -11.17 3.52
CA ASN A 173 -3.06 -10.79 4.81
C ASN A 173 -3.51 -11.98 5.67
N THR A 174 -3.91 -13.07 5.01
CA THR A 174 -4.32 -14.30 5.71
C THR A 174 -3.13 -15.18 6.10
N ILE A 175 -1.91 -14.89 5.64
CA ILE A 175 -0.71 -15.66 5.95
C ILE A 175 -0.05 -15.08 7.21
N VAL A 176 0.19 -15.95 8.19
CA VAL A 176 1.00 -15.63 9.36
C VAL A 176 2.44 -16.03 9.07
N THR A 177 3.31 -15.04 8.94
CA THR A 177 4.75 -15.23 8.76
C THR A 177 5.48 -15.19 10.11
N PRO A 178 6.70 -15.75 10.20
CA PRO A 178 7.51 -15.64 11.42
C PRO A 178 7.77 -14.19 11.85
N ARG A 179 7.82 -13.25 10.89
CA ARG A 179 8.08 -11.82 11.15
C ARG A 179 6.94 -11.14 11.90
N LYS A 180 5.70 -11.52 11.60
CA LYS A 180 4.52 -11.06 12.34
C LYS A 180 4.57 -11.50 13.81
N GLU A 181 5.14 -12.66 14.10
CA GLU A 181 5.34 -13.16 15.47
C GLU A 181 6.52 -12.46 16.16
N GLU A 182 7.63 -12.20 15.44
CA GLU A 182 8.81 -11.50 15.95
C GLU A 182 8.48 -10.09 16.50
N LEU A 183 7.44 -9.43 16.00
CA LEU A 183 6.98 -8.14 16.54
C LEU A 183 6.63 -8.22 18.04
N LEU A 184 6.09 -9.34 18.50
CA LEU A 184 5.80 -9.55 19.91
C LEU A 184 7.09 -9.64 20.74
N ASP A 185 8.14 -10.26 20.18
CA ASP A 185 9.45 -10.35 20.81
C ASP A 185 10.16 -8.99 20.85
N TRP A 186 9.81 -8.08 19.94
CA TRP A 186 10.28 -6.68 19.95
C TRP A 186 9.52 -5.82 20.98
N GLY A 187 8.55 -6.39 21.70
CA GLY A 187 7.79 -5.72 22.75
C GLY A 187 6.53 -4.99 22.27
N PHE A 188 6.07 -5.24 21.04
CA PHE A 188 4.76 -4.76 20.59
C PHE A 188 3.63 -5.62 21.16
N GLU A 189 2.48 -5.00 21.38
CA GLU A 189 1.25 -5.67 21.76
C GLU A 189 0.38 -5.93 20.53
N GLN A 190 -0.50 -6.93 20.56
CA GLN A 190 -1.42 -7.22 19.44
C GLN A 190 -2.22 -6.00 18.97
N LYS A 191 -2.69 -5.18 19.92
CA LYS A 191 -3.44 -3.96 19.61
C LYS A 191 -2.59 -2.91 18.89
N ASP A 192 -1.26 -2.94 19.04
CA ASP A 192 -0.38 -1.99 18.36
C ASP A 192 -0.49 -2.13 16.83
N GLY A 193 -0.61 -3.36 16.33
CA GLY A 193 -0.71 -3.62 14.89
C GLY A 193 -2.04 -3.23 14.25
N THR A 194 -3.01 -2.69 15.02
CA THR A 194 -4.33 -2.34 14.51
C THR A 194 -4.38 -0.91 14.02
N HIS A 195 -4.81 -0.70 12.78
CA HIS A 195 -5.02 0.61 12.21
C HIS A 195 -6.16 0.59 11.18
N VAL A 196 -6.65 1.78 10.84
CA VAL A 196 -7.78 1.95 9.91
C VAL A 196 -7.31 2.66 8.66
N ILE A 197 -7.64 2.12 7.49
CA ILE A 197 -7.38 2.76 6.21
C ILE A 197 -8.70 3.19 5.58
N GLN A 198 -8.80 4.47 5.26
CA GLN A 198 -9.93 5.01 4.50
C GLN A 198 -9.44 5.51 3.14
N ARG A 199 -10.13 5.10 2.09
CA ARG A 199 -9.77 5.38 0.70
C ARG A 199 -10.96 5.96 -0.07
N TRP A 200 -10.69 6.56 -1.24
CA TRP A 200 -11.71 7.11 -2.15
C TRP A 200 -11.48 6.69 -3.61
N ARG A 201 -12.54 6.47 -4.38
CA ARG A 201 -12.49 6.14 -5.82
C ARG A 201 -13.28 7.16 -6.65
N ASN A 202 -12.68 7.81 -7.62
CA ASN A 202 -13.33 8.70 -8.59
C ASN A 202 -14.31 7.96 -9.51
N ALA A 203 -14.02 6.72 -9.93
CA ALA A 203 -14.82 5.98 -10.90
C ALA A 203 -16.22 5.53 -10.40
N ASP A 204 -17.27 5.73 -11.22
CA ASP A 204 -18.63 5.18 -11.03
C ASP A 204 -18.78 3.72 -11.50
N PHE A 205 -17.70 3.12 -11.99
CA PHE A 205 -17.73 1.76 -12.53
C PHE A 205 -18.03 0.72 -11.43
N SER A 206 -18.88 -0.25 -11.76
CA SER A 206 -19.15 -1.43 -10.94
C SER A 206 -17.95 -2.38 -10.81
N SER A 207 -16.92 -2.20 -11.64
CA SER A 207 -15.64 -2.91 -11.57
C SER A 207 -14.61 -2.03 -10.85
N ARG A 208 -14.31 -2.44 -9.61
CA ARG A 208 -13.14 -2.21 -8.73
C ARG A 208 -11.97 -1.29 -9.17
N MET A 209 -12.19 -0.16 -9.86
CA MET A 209 -11.14 0.82 -10.06
C MET A 209 -10.91 1.61 -8.76
N PHE A 210 -9.67 1.56 -8.30
CA PHE A 210 -9.07 2.49 -7.37
C PHE A 210 -8.36 3.55 -8.23
N ASP A 211 -8.66 4.83 -8.03
CA ASP A 211 -8.01 5.88 -8.81
C ASP A 211 -6.58 6.07 -8.33
N THR A 212 -5.64 5.96 -9.25
CA THR A 212 -4.22 6.21 -9.00
C THR A 212 -3.87 7.64 -9.36
N TYR A 213 -3.18 8.31 -8.46
CA TYR A 213 -2.75 9.70 -8.62
C TYR A 213 -1.24 9.76 -8.69
N PRO A 214 -0.67 10.56 -9.61
CA PRO A 214 0.77 10.71 -9.69
C PRO A 214 1.30 11.36 -8.40
N ILE A 215 2.33 10.76 -7.81
CA ILE A 215 3.04 11.33 -6.67
C ILE A 215 4.45 11.68 -7.13
N GLU A 216 4.78 12.97 -7.09
CA GLU A 216 6.11 13.44 -7.47
C GLU A 216 7.17 12.95 -6.46
N ASN A 217 8.32 12.49 -6.97
CA ASN A 217 9.43 12.00 -6.14
C ASN A 217 9.95 13.04 -5.13
N ASN A 218 9.78 14.34 -5.41
CA ASN A 218 10.19 15.41 -4.49
C ASN A 218 9.40 15.38 -3.15
N TYR A 219 8.20 14.80 -3.11
CA TYR A 219 7.40 14.68 -1.90
C TYR A 219 7.98 13.70 -0.88
N ARG A 220 8.93 12.85 -1.28
CA ARG A 220 9.73 12.01 -0.35
C ARG A 220 10.47 12.81 0.71
N LYS A 221 10.74 14.11 0.46
CA LYS A 221 11.31 15.00 1.48
C LYS A 221 10.41 15.19 2.72
N TYR A 222 9.14 14.82 2.64
CA TYR A 222 8.17 14.85 3.74
C TYR A 222 8.06 13.52 4.48
N CYS A 223 8.70 12.45 4.01
CA CYS A 223 8.77 11.22 4.76
C CYS A 223 9.53 11.43 6.07
N THR A 224 9.08 10.77 7.14
CA THR A 224 9.70 10.90 8.45
C THR A 224 9.59 9.61 9.27
N PHE A 225 10.40 9.51 10.33
CA PHE A 225 10.22 8.57 11.44
C PHE A 225 9.56 9.19 12.68
N ASP A 226 9.05 10.42 12.59
CA ASP A 226 8.31 11.04 13.70
C ASP A 226 7.14 10.15 14.15
N THR A 227 6.98 9.95 15.45
CA THR A 227 5.91 9.13 16.02
C THR A 227 4.76 9.97 16.56
N GLU A 228 4.83 11.29 16.50
CA GLU A 228 3.76 12.18 16.96
C GLU A 228 2.53 12.25 16.03
N PRO A 229 2.63 12.16 14.68
CA PRO A 229 1.46 12.20 13.80
C PRO A 229 0.54 10.99 14.00
N ASP A 230 -0.77 11.21 13.86
CA ASP A 230 -1.79 10.16 14.01
C ASP A 230 -2.40 9.74 12.67
N LEU A 231 -2.27 10.60 11.64
CA LEU A 231 -2.82 10.41 10.32
C LEU A 231 -1.69 10.35 9.29
N TRP A 232 -1.71 9.33 8.44
CA TRP A 232 -0.63 8.99 7.52
C TRP A 232 -1.16 8.80 6.10
N LEU A 233 -0.31 9.02 5.09
CA LEU A 233 -0.60 8.53 3.75
C LEU A 233 -0.64 6.98 3.80
N PRO A 234 -1.70 6.33 3.29
CA PRO A 234 -1.77 4.87 3.26
C PRO A 234 -0.77 4.32 2.25
N PHE A 235 -0.44 3.03 2.38
CA PHE A 235 0.48 2.33 1.48
C PHE A 235 0.12 2.48 0.00
N SER A 236 1.16 2.43 -0.85
CA SER A 236 1.05 2.51 -2.32
C SER A 236 0.15 1.41 -2.89
N VAL A 237 -0.53 1.72 -3.98
CA VAL A 237 -1.57 0.90 -4.61
C VAL A 237 -0.99 -0.24 -5.45
N LEU A 238 0.15 0.02 -6.10
CA LEU A 238 0.85 -0.91 -6.99
C LEU A 238 2.16 -1.41 -6.39
N GLY A 239 2.41 -1.11 -5.11
CA GLY A 239 3.65 -1.45 -4.46
C GLY A 239 3.43 -1.90 -3.03
N LYS A 240 4.52 -2.24 -2.37
CA LYS A 240 4.53 -2.75 -0.99
C LYS A 240 5.39 -1.82 -0.14
N GLU A 241 4.90 -1.40 1.03
CA GLU A 241 5.71 -0.64 1.98
C GLU A 241 6.85 -1.51 2.51
N TYR A 242 7.94 -0.88 2.96
CA TYR A 242 9.07 -1.62 3.52
C TYR A 242 8.69 -2.45 4.76
N ILE A 243 7.71 -2.01 5.55
CA ILE A 243 7.20 -2.82 6.68
C ILE A 243 6.53 -4.10 6.17
N THR A 244 5.63 -3.99 5.20
CA THR A 244 4.91 -5.13 4.61
C THR A 244 5.88 -6.09 3.92
N CYS A 245 6.87 -5.55 3.20
CA CYS A 245 7.96 -6.33 2.60
C CYS A 245 8.70 -7.18 3.64
N TRP A 246 9.06 -6.59 4.78
CA TRP A 246 9.69 -7.32 5.87
C TRP A 246 8.74 -8.37 6.46
N LEU A 247 7.49 -8.01 6.75
CA LEU A 247 6.48 -8.92 7.28
C LEU A 247 6.27 -10.13 6.36
N ASP A 248 6.26 -9.92 5.05
CA ASP A 248 6.07 -10.96 4.05
C ASP A 248 7.37 -11.70 3.69
N THR A 249 8.43 -11.49 4.46
CA THR A 249 9.74 -12.13 4.24
C THR A 249 10.29 -11.92 2.81
N ASP A 250 9.98 -10.77 2.22
CA ASP A 250 10.37 -10.45 0.85
C ASP A 250 11.77 -9.80 0.80
N ASN A 251 12.31 -9.67 -0.41
CA ASN A 251 13.50 -8.88 -0.68
C ASN A 251 13.09 -7.39 -0.73
N PRO A 252 13.81 -6.47 -0.09
CA PRO A 252 13.48 -5.04 -0.11
C PRO A 252 14.07 -4.28 -1.32
N LEU A 253 14.86 -4.94 -2.16
CA LEU A 253 15.46 -4.39 -3.39
C LEU A 253 14.55 -4.32 -4.64
N PRO A 254 13.50 -5.14 -4.83
CA PRO A 254 12.57 -5.06 -5.97
C PRO A 254 11.93 -3.69 -6.17
N PHE A 255 11.46 -3.42 -7.38
CA PHE A 255 11.03 -2.09 -7.81
C PHE A 255 9.83 -1.53 -7.03
N ASP A 256 8.89 -2.42 -6.77
CA ASP A 256 7.62 -2.21 -6.07
C ASP A 256 7.74 -1.92 -4.58
N ILE A 257 8.89 -2.18 -3.98
CA ILE A 257 9.09 -1.92 -2.56
C ILE A 257 9.47 -0.46 -2.34
N THR A 258 8.49 0.34 -1.92
CA THR A 258 8.62 1.76 -1.66
C THR A 258 7.52 2.27 -0.73
N ASN A 259 7.79 3.33 0.02
CA ASN A 259 6.77 3.99 0.85
C ASN A 259 5.96 5.05 0.09
N ILE A 260 6.55 5.62 -0.96
CA ILE A 260 5.84 6.47 -1.91
C ILE A 260 6.15 5.90 -3.27
N ASP A 261 5.13 5.48 -4.01
CA ASP A 261 5.31 5.08 -5.39
C ASP A 261 5.02 6.24 -6.34
N GLN A 262 5.35 6.09 -7.62
CA GLN A 262 5.02 7.03 -8.68
C GLN A 262 3.50 7.28 -8.74
N TYR A 263 2.71 6.31 -8.30
CA TYR A 263 1.27 6.37 -8.24
C TYR A 263 0.78 5.96 -6.85
N GLY A 264 -0.12 6.73 -6.25
CA GLY A 264 -0.73 6.38 -4.97
C GLY A 264 -2.24 6.49 -4.98
N HIS A 265 -2.88 5.85 -3.99
CA HIS A 265 -4.30 6.05 -3.74
C HIS A 265 -4.49 7.30 -2.91
N MET A 266 -5.59 7.99 -3.15
CA MET A 266 -6.03 9.00 -2.20
C MET A 266 -6.78 8.31 -1.07
N GLY A 267 -6.32 8.59 0.14
CA GLY A 267 -6.78 7.97 1.36
C GLY A 267 -6.02 8.50 2.56
N PHE A 268 -6.39 8.04 3.73
CA PHE A 268 -5.58 8.17 4.94
C PHE A 268 -5.53 6.84 5.67
N GLU A 269 -4.45 6.66 6.40
CA GLU A 269 -4.28 5.64 7.41
C GLU A 269 -4.33 6.33 8.79
N TRP A 270 -5.25 5.89 9.62
CA TRP A 270 -5.39 6.29 11.00
C TRP A 270 -4.59 5.31 11.88
N GLN A 271 -3.47 5.80 12.41
CA GLN A 271 -2.54 5.02 13.23
C GLN A 271 -2.04 5.87 14.41
N PRO A 272 -2.85 6.05 15.47
CA PRO A 272 -2.55 6.96 16.57
C PRO A 272 -1.47 6.44 17.53
N ASN A 273 -1.02 5.20 17.35
CA ASN A 273 0.06 4.60 18.12
C ASN A 273 1.41 4.59 17.36
N SER A 274 1.42 5.11 16.13
CA SER A 274 2.57 5.18 15.23
C SER A 274 3.30 3.83 15.09
N PHE A 275 2.55 2.73 15.12
CA PHE A 275 3.10 1.38 15.12
C PHE A 275 4.05 1.15 13.96
N THR A 276 3.63 1.47 12.72
CA THR A 276 4.46 1.27 11.54
C THR A 276 5.76 2.06 11.65
N THR A 277 5.68 3.32 12.05
CA THR A 277 6.86 4.18 12.21
C THR A 277 7.80 3.67 13.32
N ARG A 278 7.26 3.15 14.42
CA ARG A 278 8.04 2.51 15.49
C ARG A 278 8.78 1.26 14.99
N VAL A 279 8.15 0.45 14.13
CA VAL A 279 8.78 -0.71 13.50
C VAL A 279 9.91 -0.28 12.55
N LEU A 280 9.66 0.70 11.67
CA LEU A 280 10.66 1.24 10.74
C LEU A 280 11.88 1.82 11.48
N GLY A 281 11.67 2.42 12.65
CA GLY A 281 12.73 2.94 13.51
C GLY A 281 13.51 1.88 14.30
N HIS A 282 13.01 0.65 14.39
CA HIS A 282 13.56 -0.42 15.24
C HIS A 282 14.91 -0.95 14.73
N SER A 283 15.82 -1.33 15.65
CA SER A 283 17.17 -1.77 15.30
C SER A 283 17.20 -3.07 14.48
N HIS A 284 16.31 -4.01 14.75
CA HIS A 284 16.20 -5.24 13.96
C HIS A 284 15.75 -4.97 12.52
N PHE A 285 14.81 -4.06 12.33
CA PHE A 285 14.36 -3.67 11.00
C PHE A 285 15.47 -2.96 10.21
N LYS A 286 16.18 -2.02 10.87
CA LYS A 286 17.35 -1.36 10.29
C LYS A 286 18.44 -2.36 9.90
N LYS A 287 18.69 -3.37 10.74
CA LYS A 287 19.62 -4.46 10.42
C LYS A 287 19.17 -5.25 9.17
N TYR A 288 17.88 -5.55 9.04
CA TYR A 288 17.36 -6.22 7.83
C TYR A 288 17.64 -5.40 6.57
N LEU A 289 17.46 -4.08 6.61
CA LEU A 289 17.79 -3.21 5.49
C LEU A 289 19.30 -3.16 5.21
N GLU A 290 20.13 -3.06 6.25
CA GLU A 290 21.59 -3.09 6.14
C GLU A 290 22.09 -4.39 5.50
N ASP A 291 21.55 -5.54 5.91
CA ASP A 291 21.91 -6.84 5.35
C ASP A 291 21.56 -6.96 3.85
N HIS A 292 20.55 -6.21 3.38
CA HIS A 292 20.17 -6.09 1.97
C HIS A 292 20.78 -4.87 1.26
N LYS A 293 21.62 -4.10 1.96
CA LYS A 293 22.23 -2.85 1.48
C LYS A 293 21.21 -1.78 1.07
N VAL A 294 20.00 -1.84 1.62
CA VAL A 294 18.97 -0.82 1.37
C VAL A 294 19.26 0.42 2.22
N PRO A 295 19.20 1.62 1.64
CA PRO A 295 19.37 2.86 2.40
C PRO A 295 18.28 3.05 3.46
N HIS A 296 18.62 3.65 4.60
CA HIS A 296 17.73 3.78 5.77
C HIS A 296 17.29 5.22 6.06
N GLU A 297 17.48 6.12 5.10
CA GLU A 297 17.07 7.52 5.22
C GLU A 297 15.54 7.66 5.19
N GLU A 298 15.03 8.64 5.93
CA GLU A 298 13.59 8.91 6.03
C GLU A 298 12.94 9.10 4.67
N PHE A 299 13.57 9.84 3.75
CA PHE A 299 13.03 10.04 2.42
C PHE A 299 12.92 8.73 1.61
N ILE A 300 13.59 7.65 2.04
CA ILE A 300 13.53 6.35 1.38
C ILE A 300 12.51 5.42 2.04
N ILE A 301 12.57 5.30 3.36
CA ILE A 301 11.85 4.29 4.13
C ILE A 301 10.91 4.86 5.20
N GLY A 302 10.74 6.19 5.29
CA GLY A 302 9.78 6.84 6.18
C GLY A 302 8.41 7.04 5.53
N LYS A 303 7.39 7.36 6.32
CA LYS A 303 6.02 7.61 5.83
C LYS A 303 5.74 9.11 5.75
N ILE A 304 4.83 9.53 4.86
CA ILE A 304 4.37 10.92 4.86
C ILE A 304 3.24 11.09 5.88
N PRO A 305 3.40 11.96 6.89
CA PRO A 305 2.33 12.30 7.80
C PRO A 305 1.36 13.30 7.16
N LEU A 306 0.08 13.14 7.46
CA LEU A 306 -1.00 14.02 7.01
C LEU A 306 -1.48 14.96 8.11
N GLY A 307 -1.45 14.54 9.38
CA GLY A 307 -1.98 15.36 10.47
C GLY A 307 -1.92 14.74 11.87
N TYR A 308 -2.31 15.57 12.84
CA TYR A 308 -2.32 15.28 14.28
C TYR A 308 -3.75 15.30 14.82
N CYS A 309 -4.09 14.36 15.69
CA CYS A 309 -5.38 14.34 16.39
C CYS A 309 -5.33 15.19 17.65
N THR A 310 -6.05 16.31 17.64
CA THR A 310 -6.02 17.31 18.73
C THR A 310 -6.83 16.92 19.95
N ASN A 311 -7.75 15.96 19.82
CA ASN A 311 -8.60 15.45 20.91
C ASN A 311 -8.40 13.95 21.19
N LYS A 312 -7.24 13.39 20.82
CA LYS A 312 -6.92 11.96 20.98
C LYS A 312 -7.17 11.41 22.39
N LYS A 313 -6.93 12.22 23.43
CA LYS A 313 -7.13 11.82 24.83
C LYS A 313 -8.59 11.62 25.23
N ASP A 314 -9.50 12.19 24.45
CA ASP A 314 -10.95 12.13 24.69
C ASP A 314 -11.61 10.98 23.92
N LEU A 315 -10.82 10.22 23.14
CA LEU A 315 -11.29 9.14 22.29
C LEU A 315 -11.03 7.77 22.93
N ASP A 316 -11.99 6.87 22.80
CA ASP A 316 -11.76 5.44 22.99
C ASP A 316 -11.18 4.87 21.69
N LEU A 317 -9.84 4.79 21.66
CA LEU A 317 -9.09 4.33 20.49
C LEU A 317 -9.37 2.86 20.16
N ASP A 318 -9.64 2.02 21.16
CA ASP A 318 -9.88 0.59 20.96
C ASP A 318 -11.23 0.36 20.25
N GLU A 319 -12.25 1.14 20.59
CA GLU A 319 -13.53 1.12 19.89
C GLU A 319 -13.44 1.77 18.50
N LEU A 320 -12.67 2.86 18.37
CA LEU A 320 -12.45 3.52 17.08
C LEU A 320 -11.81 2.58 16.05
N MET A 321 -10.82 1.79 16.48
CA MET A 321 -10.13 0.84 15.60
C MET A 321 -11.03 -0.23 15.01
N LYS A 322 -12.22 -0.43 15.59
CA LYS A 322 -13.24 -1.40 15.16
C LYS A 322 -14.43 -0.72 14.46
N SER A 323 -14.41 0.60 14.34
CA SER A 323 -15.50 1.42 13.81
C SER A 323 -15.25 1.82 12.36
N VAL A 324 -16.32 2.01 11.60
CA VAL A 324 -16.22 2.48 10.21
C VAL A 324 -16.30 4.01 10.15
N VAL A 325 -15.64 4.60 9.15
CA VAL A 325 -15.72 6.05 8.91
C VAL A 325 -17.04 6.35 8.21
N VAL A 326 -17.87 7.17 8.84
CA VAL A 326 -19.21 7.51 8.32
C VAL A 326 -19.26 8.87 7.64
N HIS A 327 -18.38 9.79 8.03
CA HIS A 327 -18.34 11.14 7.46
C HIS A 327 -17.02 11.85 7.75
N ILE A 328 -16.64 12.83 6.92
CA ILE A 328 -15.46 13.65 7.15
C ILE A 328 -15.76 15.15 6.91
N ASP A 329 -15.60 15.98 7.95
CA ASP A 329 -15.73 17.46 7.86
C ASP A 329 -14.41 18.15 7.54
N GLY A 330 -14.48 19.37 7.00
CA GLY A 330 -13.27 20.17 6.69
C GLY A 330 -12.48 19.60 5.52
N ILE A 331 -13.15 18.76 4.75
CA ILE A 331 -12.89 18.33 3.38
C ILE A 331 -13.82 19.14 2.45
N SER A 332 -14.17 20.37 2.83
CA SER A 332 -15.03 21.27 2.05
C SER A 332 -14.37 22.64 1.86
N THR A 333 -14.01 22.89 0.61
CA THR A 333 -13.72 24.19 -0.05
C THR A 333 -12.88 25.22 0.73
N PHE A 334 -11.58 25.29 0.42
CA PHE A 334 -10.93 26.60 0.35
C PHE A 334 -11.63 27.43 -0.76
N PRO A 335 -11.85 28.74 -0.58
CA PRO A 335 -12.33 29.57 -1.66
C PRO A 335 -11.26 29.55 -2.76
N VAL A 336 -11.61 28.96 -3.90
CA VAL A 336 -10.82 29.04 -5.14
C VAL A 336 -10.77 30.52 -5.53
N ASN A 337 -9.68 31.20 -5.19
CA ASN A 337 -9.34 32.44 -5.85
C ASN A 337 -8.77 32.05 -7.21
N VAL A 338 -9.65 32.10 -8.22
CA VAL A 338 -9.26 32.12 -9.63
C VAL A 338 -8.40 33.36 -9.86
N ILE A 339 -7.17 33.16 -10.31
CA ILE A 339 -6.42 34.14 -11.11
C ILE A 339 -5.96 33.43 -12.37
#